data_AF-A0A659SBW2-F1
#
_entry.id   AF-A0A659SBW2-F1
#
_cell.length_a   1.000
_cell.length_b   1.000
_cell.length_c   1.000
_cell.angle_alpha   90.00
_cell.angle_beta   90.00
_cell.angle_gamma   90.00
#
_symmetry.space_group_name_H-M   'P 1'
#
loop_
_entity.id
_entity.type
_entity.pdbx_description
1 polymer ?
#
loop_
_entity_poly.entity_id
_entity_poly.type
_entity_poly.pdbx_seq_one_letter_code
_entity_poly.pdbx_strand_id
1 'polypeptide(L)' 'GYDLGKVIEMMETGSIDVLVIKANLKDAFGIKERLVPFLDGQVIKKVDLATRTIEVDWDPGF' A
#
# COMPACT_ATOMS: atom_id res chain seq x y z
N GLY A 1 -10.77 -4.79 7.09
CA GLY A 1 -9.41 -4.81 6.52
C GLY A 1 -8.40 -4.39 7.57
N TYR A 2 -7.12 -4.55 7.28
CA TYR A 2 -6.02 -4.02 8.10
C TYR A 2 -5.58 -2.67 7.52
N ASP A 3 -5.36 -1.68 8.37
CA ASP A 3 -4.82 -0.38 7.95
C ASP A 3 -3.29 -0.49 7.80
N LEU A 4 -2.84 -0.66 6.56
CA LEU A 4 -1.42 -0.76 6.21
C LEU A 4 -0.64 0.53 6.46
N GLY A 5 -1.34 1.67 6.62
CA GLY A 5 -0.78 2.98 6.85
C GLY A 5 -1.02 3.93 5.68
N LYS A 6 -0.13 4.90 5.52
CA LYS A 6 -0.31 6.01 4.58
C LYS A 6 0.67 5.90 3.42
N VAL A 7 0.15 5.97 2.18
CA VAL A 7 0.97 6.15 0.99
C VAL A 7 1.71 7.49 1.12
N ILE A 8 3.04 7.46 1.07
CA ILE A 8 3.89 8.64 1.15
C ILE A 8 4.59 8.95 -0.17
N GLU A 9 4.76 7.96 -1.03
CA GLU A 9 5.47 8.07 -2.30
C GLU A 9 4.99 6.98 -3.27
N MET A 10 5.20 7.22 -4.56
CA MET A 10 5.07 6.22 -5.62
C MET A 10 6.40 6.21 -6.37
N MET A 11 7.00 5.03 -6.49
CA MET A 11 8.30 4.81 -7.11
C MET A 11 8.13 3.99 -8.38
N GLU A 12 8.71 4.45 -9.48
CA GLU A 12 8.83 3.67 -10.70
C GLU A 12 10.06 2.76 -10.63
N THR A 13 9.86 1.45 -10.79
CA THR A 13 10.97 0.46 -10.78
C THR A 13 11.40 0.05 -12.20
N GLY A 14 10.95 0.77 -13.22
CA GLY A 14 11.20 0.52 -14.64
C GLY A 14 10.35 -0.60 -15.27
N SER A 15 9.63 -1.38 -14.45
CA SER A 15 8.67 -2.39 -14.92
C SER A 15 7.26 -2.19 -14.35
N ILE A 16 7.19 -1.71 -13.12
CA ILE A 16 5.94 -1.44 -12.40
C ILE A 16 6.12 -0.22 -11.51
N ASP A 17 5.02 0.47 -11.27
CA ASP A 17 4.95 1.43 -10.19
C ASP A 17 4.73 0.73 -8.86
N VAL A 18 5.32 1.28 -7.80
CA VAL A 18 5.26 0.75 -6.44
C VAL A 18 4.82 1.86 -5.49
N LEU A 19 3.79 1.59 -4.70
CA LEU A 19 3.37 2.45 -3.60
C LEU A 19 4.30 2.22 -2.41
N VAL A 20 4.88 3.30 -1.90
CA VAL A 20 5.60 3.32 -0.63
C VAL A 20 4.62 3.71 0.46
N ILE A 21 4.29 2.75 1.33
CA ILE A 21 3.36 2.95 2.43
C ILE A 21 4.15 3.02 3.73
N LYS A 22 4.05 4.16 4.41
CA LYS A 22 4.55 4.29 5.77
C LYS A 22 3.57 3.64 6.74
N ALA A 23 4.05 2.64 7.47
CA ALA A 23 3.26 1.92 8.45
C ALA A 23 2.87 2.81 9.64
N ASN A 24 1.80 2.43 10.33
CA ASN A 24 1.35 3.08 11.54
C ASN A 24 2.36 2.89 12.69
N LEU A 25 2.41 3.83 13.64
CA LEU A 25 3.34 3.78 14.79
C LEU A 25 3.22 2.51 15.64
N LYS A 26 2.04 1.88 15.64
CA LYS A 26 1.74 0.63 16.36
C LYS A 26 1.42 -0.50 15.38
N ASP A 27 2.19 -0.59 14.31
CA ASP A 27 2.06 -1.67 13.35
C ASP A 27 2.26 -3.02 14.03
N ALA A 28 1.33 -3.94 13.82
CA ALA A 28 1.33 -5.25 14.49
C ALA A 28 2.48 -6.15 14.04
N PHE A 29 3.12 -5.84 12.91
CA PHE A 29 4.18 -6.64 12.29
C PHE A 29 5.57 -6.01 12.47
N GLY A 30 5.66 -4.86 13.16
CA GLY A 30 6.93 -4.15 13.35
C GLY A 30 7.54 -3.60 12.06
N ILE A 31 6.74 -3.50 11.00
CA ILE A 31 7.17 -3.00 9.69
C ILE A 31 7.16 -1.48 9.72
N LYS A 32 8.18 -0.85 9.11
CA LYS A 32 8.26 0.61 8.99
C LYS A 32 7.66 1.12 7.69
N GLU A 33 7.97 0.42 6.60
CA GLU A 33 7.56 0.77 5.24
C GLU A 33 7.20 -0.49 4.47
N ARG A 34 6.15 -0.41 3.66
CA ARG A 34 5.70 -1.47 2.76
C ARG A 34 5.80 -0.99 1.32
N LEU A 35 6.27 -1.89 0.47
CA LEU A 35 6.37 -1.67 -0.97
C LEU A 35 5.28 -2.49 -1.65
N VAL A 36 4.22 -1.82 -2.07
CA VAL A 36 3.04 -2.47 -2.64
C VAL A 36 2.98 -2.18 -4.15
N PRO A 37 3.07 -3.21 -5.02
CA PRO A 37 2.94 -3.05 -6.47
C PRO A 37 1.61 -2.38 -6.85
N PHE A 38 1.67 -1.38 -7.72
CA PHE A 38 0.48 -0.77 -8.31
C PHE A 38 0.00 -1.59 -9.51
N LEU A 39 -0.59 -2.76 -9.24
CA LEU A 39 -1.16 -3.65 -10.25
C LEU A 39 -2.69 -3.63 -10.16
N ASP A 40 -3.34 -2.91 -11.07
CA ASP A 40 -4.80 -2.79 -11.12
C ASP A 40 -5.49 -4.15 -11.30
N GLY A 41 -6.57 -4.38 -10.54
CA GLY A 41 -7.32 -5.63 -10.50
C GLY A 41 -6.63 -6.80 -9.79
N GLN A 42 -5.30 -6.80 -9.69
CA GLN A 42 -4.51 -7.82 -9.03
C GLN A 42 -4.25 -7.45 -7.57
N VAL A 43 -3.44 -6.41 -7.34
CA VAL A 43 -3.09 -5.94 -5.99
C VAL A 43 -3.99 -4.78 -5.58
N ILE A 44 -4.20 -3.80 -6.47
CA ILE A 44 -5.09 -2.67 -6.24
C ILE A 44 -6.51 -3.11 -6.59
N LYS A 45 -7.40 -3.17 -5.60
CA LYS A 45 -8.80 -3.56 -5.79
C LYS A 45 -9.72 -2.37 -6.01
N LYS A 46 -9.44 -1.25 -5.35
CA LYS A 46 -10.24 -0.03 -5.49
C LYS A 46 -9.43 1.20 -5.09
N VAL A 47 -9.61 2.28 -5.83
CA VAL A 47 -9.15 3.62 -5.46
C VAL A 47 -10.37 4.52 -5.28
N ASP A 48 -10.55 5.05 -4.07
CA ASP A 48 -11.64 5.97 -3.76
C ASP A 48 -11.05 7.35 -3.43
N LEU A 49 -11.22 8.29 -4.36
CA LEU A 49 -10.69 9.64 -4.23
C LEU A 49 -11.50 10.51 -3.26
N ALA A 50 -12.78 10.17 -3.02
CA ALA A 50 -13.64 10.93 -2.12
C ALA A 50 -13.24 10.68 -0.66
N THR A 51 -12.98 9.42 -0.32
CA THR A 51 -12.50 9.02 1.02
C THR A 51 -10.98 9.02 1.14
N ARG A 52 -10.25 9.18 0.03
CA ARG A 52 -8.78 9.10 -0.05
C ARG A 52 -8.25 7.75 0.45
N THR A 53 -8.91 6.67 0.04
CA THR A 53 -8.56 5.32 0.44
C THR A 53 -8.21 4.47 -0.77
N ILE A 54 -7.22 3.60 -0.61
CA ILE A 54 -6.86 2.57 -1.59
C ILE A 54 -7.08 1.22 -0.91
N GLU A 55 -7.95 0.40 -1.48
CA GLU A 55 -8.16 -0.98 -1.05
C GLU A 55 -7.23 -1.89 -1.84
N VAL A 56 -6.44 -2.68 -1.12
CA VAL A 56 -5.48 -3.61 -1.70
C VAL A 56 -5.69 -5.01 -1.16
N ASP A 57 -5.33 -5.99 -1.98
CA ASP A 57 -5.22 -7.40 -1.60
C ASP A 57 -3.72 -7.70 -1.41
N TRP A 58 -3.25 -7.48 -0.19
CA TRP A 58 -1.84 -7.58 0.18
C TRP A 58 -1.70 -8.09 1.61
N ASP A 59 -0.68 -8.92 1.85
CA ASP A 59 -0.40 -9.43 3.20
C ASP A 59 0.23 -8.32 4.05
N PRO A 60 -0.37 -7.95 5.19
CA PRO A 60 0.19 -6.95 6.10
C PRO A 60 1.58 -7.30 6.66
N GLY A 61 1.98 -8.57 6.66
CA GLY A 61 3.27 -9.04 7.15
C GLY A 61 4.40 -9.04 6.11
N PHE A 62 4.13 -8.67 4.86
CA PHE A 62 5.09 -8.66 3.75
C PHE A 62 5.76 -7.29 3.55
#